data_AF-A0A7J8GY88-F1
#
_entry.id   AF-A0A7J8GY88-F1
#
_cell.length_a   1.000
_cell.length_b   1.000
_cell.length_c   1.000
_cell.angle_alpha   90.00
_cell.angle_beta   90.00
_cell.angle_gamma   90.00
#
_symmetry.space_group_name_H-M   'P 1'
#
loop_
_entity.id
_entity.type
_entity.pdbx_description
1 polymer ?
#
loop_
_entity_poly.entity_id
_entity_poly.type
_entity_poly.pdbx_seq_one_letter_code
_entity_poly.pdbx_strand_id
1 'polypeptide(L)'
;MERLTASSGYKNPQPTVKPDLVGKLSRCGHSFHIYCLVAMYNNGNKDGSLQCPTCKTIYGVKTGTQPPGKMEYHLIPHSLPGHPDCKTIRIIYSIPPGVQVSPTSAVGCHCLGFRCLQVDVSFSPLKVL
;
A
#
# COMPACT_ATOMS: atom_id res chain seq x y z
N MET A 1 -30.45 7.79 -4.47
CA MET A 1 -29.64 7.17 -3.39
C MET A 1 -30.34 5.89 -3.01
N GLU A 2 -29.88 4.73 -3.47
CA GLU A 2 -30.53 3.46 -3.17
C GLU A 2 -30.43 3.15 -1.66
N ARG A 3 -31.57 2.85 -1.05
CA ARG A 3 -31.67 2.41 0.35
C ARG A 3 -31.08 1.01 0.45
N LEU A 4 -30.00 0.88 1.19
CA LEU A 4 -29.41 -0.42 1.57
C LEU A 4 -30.38 -1.14 2.52
N THR A 5 -31.28 -1.97 1.97
CA THR A 5 -32.36 -2.65 2.71
C THR A 5 -31.95 -3.99 3.33
N ALA A 6 -30.69 -4.40 3.22
CA ALA A 6 -30.21 -5.68 3.74
C ALA A 6 -29.02 -5.51 4.71
N SER A 7 -29.05 -6.28 5.80
CA SER A 7 -27.94 -6.39 6.75
C SER A 7 -26.71 -6.97 6.06
N SER A 8 -25.57 -6.31 6.22
CA SER A 8 -24.28 -6.73 5.67
C SER A 8 -23.92 -8.16 6.12
N GLY A 9 -23.63 -9.06 5.18
CA GLY A 9 -23.45 -10.51 5.40
C GLY A 9 -22.20 -10.95 6.17
N TYR A 10 -21.57 -10.08 6.95
CA TYR A 10 -20.40 -10.43 7.77
C TYR A 10 -20.84 -11.18 9.04
N LYS A 11 -20.95 -12.51 8.96
CA LYS A 11 -21.15 -13.38 10.13
C LYS A 11 -19.79 -13.73 10.74
N ASN A 12 -19.30 -12.97 11.74
CA ASN A 12 -18.15 -13.33 12.58
C ASN A 12 -18.26 -12.68 13.99
N PRO A 13 -17.54 -13.20 15.01
CA PRO A 13 -17.86 -13.02 16.43
C PRO A 13 -18.00 -11.55 16.83
N GLN A 14 -19.13 -11.23 17.47
CA GLN A 14 -19.56 -9.90 17.85
C GLN A 14 -18.52 -9.20 18.75
N PRO A 15 -17.87 -8.10 18.30
CA PRO A 15 -17.37 -7.10 19.24
C PRO A 15 -18.59 -6.42 19.87
N THR A 16 -18.49 -6.00 21.14
CA THR A 16 -19.54 -5.37 21.96
C THR A 16 -19.99 -3.97 21.49
N VAL A 17 -19.91 -3.69 20.19
CA VAL A 17 -20.20 -2.39 19.58
C VAL A 17 -21.58 -2.44 18.95
N LYS A 18 -22.46 -1.50 19.33
CA LYS A 18 -23.83 -1.39 18.78
C LYS A 18 -23.77 -1.17 17.25
N PRO A 19 -24.58 -1.91 16.46
CA PRO A 19 -24.50 -1.87 14.99
C PRO A 19 -24.87 -0.51 14.38
N ASP A 20 -25.62 0.32 15.10
CA ASP A 20 -26.11 1.62 14.62
C ASP A 20 -25.10 2.76 14.80
N LEU A 21 -23.90 2.49 15.32
CA LEU A 21 -22.90 3.53 15.55
C LEU A 21 -22.23 3.96 14.24
N VAL A 22 -22.46 5.21 13.85
CA VAL A 22 -21.83 5.85 12.68
C VAL A 22 -20.67 6.73 13.15
N GLY A 23 -19.52 6.58 12.50
CA GLY A 23 -18.35 7.44 12.70
C GLY A 23 -17.97 8.20 11.44
N LYS A 24 -17.34 9.35 11.63
CA LYS A 24 -16.82 10.20 10.56
C LYS A 24 -15.29 10.17 10.58
N LEU A 25 -14.69 9.94 9.42
CA LEU A 25 -13.24 9.99 9.28
C LEU A 25 -12.74 11.45 9.34
N SER A 26 -11.74 11.73 10.17
CA SER A 26 -11.35 13.10 10.53
C SER A 26 -10.80 13.95 9.38
N ARG A 27 -10.03 13.34 8.45
CA ARG A 27 -9.36 14.08 7.36
C ARG A 27 -10.25 14.28 6.13
N CYS A 28 -11.01 13.25 5.75
CA CYS A 28 -11.82 13.26 4.53
C CYS A 28 -13.32 13.46 4.78
N GLY A 29 -13.75 13.45 6.04
CA GLY A 29 -15.13 13.73 6.42
C GLY A 29 -16.19 12.72 5.99
N HIS A 30 -15.79 11.56 5.44
CA HIS A 30 -16.71 10.50 5.03
C HIS A 30 -17.21 9.73 6.25
N SER A 31 -18.52 9.46 6.28
CA SER A 31 -19.20 8.76 7.37
C SER A 31 -19.49 7.31 7.01
N PHE A 32 -19.26 6.40 7.94
CA PHE A 32 -19.51 4.96 7.79
C PHE A 32 -19.99 4.37 9.11
N HIS A 33 -20.69 3.23 9.06
CA HIS A 33 -20.88 2.43 10.27
C HIS A 33 -19.51 2.02 10.81
N ILE A 34 -19.28 2.26 12.09
CA ILE A 34 -18.03 1.87 12.77
C ILE A 34 -17.78 0.37 12.58
N TYR A 35 -18.84 -0.44 12.65
CA TYR A 35 -18.76 -1.87 12.38
C TYR A 35 -18.24 -2.21 10.98
N CYS A 36 -18.72 -1.54 9.93
CA CYS A 36 -18.26 -1.76 8.56
C CYS A 36 -16.78 -1.37 8.37
N LEU A 37 -16.32 -0.30 9.03
CA LEU A 37 -14.91 0.08 9.02
C LEU A 37 -14.03 -0.95 9.71
N VAL A 38 -14.47 -1.48 10.86
CA VAL A 38 -13.75 -2.52 11.59
C VAL A 38 -13.71 -3.83 10.80
N ALA A 39 -14.84 -4.25 10.20
CA ALA A 39 -14.91 -5.43 9.35
C ALA A 39 -13.98 -5.31 8.12
N MET A 40 -13.98 -4.14 7.47
CA MET A 40 -13.07 -3.84 6.36
C MET A 40 -11.60 -3.92 6.80
N TYR A 41 -11.25 -3.30 7.94
CA TYR A 41 -9.90 -3.34 8.48
C TYR A 41 -9.46 -4.79 8.81
N ASN A 42 -10.36 -5.58 9.41
CA ASN A 42 -10.09 -6.96 9.78
C ASN A 42 -9.93 -7.91 8.58
N ASN A 43 -10.52 -7.57 7.43
CA ASN A 43 -10.36 -8.33 6.19
C ASN A 43 -9.15 -7.85 5.34
N GLY A 44 -8.55 -6.72 5.69
CA GLY A 44 -7.37 -6.19 5.01
C GLY A 44 -6.06 -6.75 5.57
N ASN A 45 -4.95 -6.11 5.18
CA ASN A 45 -3.59 -6.48 5.60
C ASN A 45 -3.30 -6.23 7.09
N LYS A 46 -4.22 -5.58 7.83
CA LYS A 46 -4.07 -5.21 9.24
C LYS A 46 -2.73 -4.52 9.53
N ASP A 47 -2.25 -3.73 8.57
CA ASP A 47 -0.94 -3.08 8.60
C ASP A 47 -0.91 -1.81 9.47
N GLY A 48 -1.93 -1.61 10.31
CA GLY A 48 -2.10 -0.40 11.10
C GLY A 48 -2.61 0.80 10.31
N SER A 49 -2.85 0.65 8.99
CA SER A 49 -3.44 1.69 8.15
C SER A 49 -4.91 1.42 7.82
N LEU A 50 -5.67 2.50 7.71
CA LEU A 50 -7.06 2.48 7.26
C LEU A 50 -7.16 3.34 5.99
N GLN A 51 -7.63 2.76 4.90
CA GLN A 51 -7.88 3.50 3.68
C GLN A 51 -9.37 3.82 3.55
N CYS A 52 -9.72 5.08 3.31
CA CYS A 52 -11.11 5.45 3.06
C CYS A 52 -11.62 4.77 1.79
N PRO A 53 -12.76 4.05 1.83
CA PRO A 53 -13.33 3.38 0.66
C PRO A 53 -13.64 4.35 -0.49
N THR A 54 -14.13 5.54 -0.16
CA THR A 54 -14.63 6.55 -1.11
C THR A 54 -13.53 7.33 -1.79
N CYS A 55 -12.61 7.93 -1.02
CA CYS A 55 -11.63 8.89 -1.54
C CYS A 55 -10.19 8.40 -1.47
N LYS A 56 -9.97 7.16 -1.00
CA LYS A 56 -8.65 6.52 -0.90
C LYS A 56 -7.66 7.23 0.05
N THR A 57 -8.09 8.24 0.81
CA THR A 57 -7.28 8.85 1.89
C THR A 57 -6.81 7.79 2.87
N ILE A 58 -5.52 7.78 3.16
CA ILE A 58 -4.87 6.84 4.07
C ILE A 58 -4.75 7.49 5.45
N TYR A 59 -5.18 6.75 6.46
CA TYR A 59 -5.03 7.06 7.87
C TYR A 59 -4.02 6.08 8.46
N GLY A 60 -2.97 6.59 9.11
CA GLY A 60 -1.82 5.79 9.53
C GLY A 60 -0.76 5.63 8.44
N VAL A 61 0.19 4.73 8.66
CA VAL A 61 1.27 4.43 7.70
C VAL A 61 0.91 3.15 6.96
N LYS A 62 0.60 3.26 5.67
CA LYS A 62 0.32 2.09 4.84
C LYS A 62 1.62 1.37 4.53
N THR A 63 1.74 0.14 5.01
CA THR A 63 2.90 -0.71 4.72
C THR A 63 2.53 -1.81 3.73
N GLY A 64 3.46 -2.13 2.84
CA GLY A 64 3.32 -3.23 1.89
C GLY A 64 3.90 -4.53 2.43
N THR A 65 3.64 -5.63 1.75
CA THR A 65 4.24 -6.94 2.05
C THR A 65 5.53 -7.15 1.26
N GLN A 66 6.41 -6.14 1.24
CA GLN A 66 7.67 -6.21 0.50
C GLN A 66 8.56 -7.32 1.12
N PRO A 67 9.03 -8.30 0.33
CA PRO A 67 9.92 -9.34 0.83
C PRO A 67 11.28 -8.76 1.24
N PRO A 68 12.05 -9.48 2.09
CA PRO A 68 13.41 -9.09 2.44
C PRO A 68 14.29 -8.95 1.20
N GLY A 69 15.05 -7.85 1.13
CA GLY A 69 15.95 -7.56 0.01
C GLY A 69 16.85 -6.38 0.33
N LYS A 70 17.69 -6.01 -0.64
CA LYS A 70 18.58 -4.85 -0.57
C LYS A 70 18.21 -3.83 -1.65
N MET A 71 18.35 -2.55 -1.30
CA MET A 71 18.25 -1.43 -2.22
C MET A 71 19.57 -0.66 -2.18
N GLU A 72 20.23 -0.54 -3.32
CA GLU A 72 21.48 0.21 -3.49
C GLU A 72 21.29 1.28 -4.57
N TYR A 73 22.07 2.35 -4.53
CA TYR A 73 22.02 3.39 -5.56
C TYR A 73 23.41 3.86 -5.98
N HIS A 74 23.55 4.21 -7.26
CA HIS A 74 24.77 4.77 -7.83
C HIS A 74 24.43 5.96 -8.73
N LEU A 75 25.34 6.93 -8.83
CA LEU A 75 25.26 7.98 -9.84
C LEU A 75 26.05 7.55 -11.08
N ILE A 76 25.39 7.46 -12.23
CA ILE A 76 26.03 7.21 -13.51
C ILE A 76 26.16 8.51 -14.31
N PRO A 77 27.29 8.73 -15.01
CA PRO A 77 27.54 9.94 -15.80
C PRO A 77 26.84 9.91 -17.16
N HIS A 78 25.77 9.13 -17.32
CA HIS A 78 24.98 9.03 -18.53
C HIS A 78 23.61 9.67 -18.30
N SER A 79 23.13 10.42 -19.28
CA SER A 79 21.80 11.04 -19.28
C SER A 79 20.76 10.08 -19.87
N LEU A 80 19.55 10.03 -19.29
CA LEU A 80 18.45 9.28 -19.89
C LEU A 80 17.87 10.03 -21.09
N PRO A 81 17.27 9.30 -22.06
CA PRO A 81 16.50 9.91 -23.14
C PRO A 81 15.47 10.90 -22.58
N GLY A 82 15.45 12.12 -23.09
CA GLY A 82 14.56 13.19 -22.63
C GLY A 82 15.07 14.04 -21.47
N HIS A 83 16.24 13.73 -20.88
CA HIS A 83 16.85 14.51 -19.80
C HIS A 83 18.33 14.84 -20.12
N PRO A 84 18.60 15.74 -21.09
CA PRO A 84 19.97 16.10 -21.46
C PRO A 84 20.73 16.80 -20.33
N ASP A 85 22.05 16.69 -20.33
CA ASP A 85 22.99 17.38 -19.41
C ASP A 85 22.84 17.02 -17.92
N CYS A 86 22.27 15.85 -17.63
CA CYS A 86 21.99 15.40 -16.27
C CYS A 86 22.62 14.04 -15.97
N LYS A 87 23.12 13.86 -14.74
CA LYS A 87 23.52 12.53 -14.24
C LYS A 87 22.27 11.72 -13.91
N THR A 88 22.40 10.39 -13.94
CA THR A 88 21.30 9.47 -13.64
C THR A 88 21.57 8.72 -12.35
N ILE A 89 20.54 8.59 -11.52
CA ILE A 89 20.56 7.74 -10.33
C ILE A 89 20.11 6.35 -10.77
N ARG A 90 21.03 5.40 -10.73
CA ARG A 90 20.77 3.98 -10.94
C ARG A 90 20.41 3.35 -9.61
N ILE A 91 19.16 2.92 -9.44
CA ILE A 91 18.68 2.21 -8.27
C ILE A 91 18.67 0.71 -8.57
N ILE A 92 19.33 -0.07 -7.72
CA ILE A 92 19.48 -1.52 -7.86
C ILE A 92 18.72 -2.21 -6.72
N TYR A 93 17.67 -2.95 -7.07
CA TYR A 93 16.95 -3.79 -6.12
C TYR A 93 17.42 -5.25 -6.22
N SER A 94 17.93 -5.80 -5.12
CA SER A 94 18.32 -7.21 -5.01
C SER A 94 17.41 -7.93 -4.02
N ILE A 95 16.41 -8.65 -4.56
CA ILE A 95 15.45 -9.42 -3.76
C ILE A 95 15.70 -10.91 -4.05
N PRO A 96 16.35 -11.66 -3.14
CA PRO A 96 16.58 -13.08 -3.35
C PRO A 96 15.25 -13.84 -3.39
N PRO A 97 15.18 -14.98 -4.11
CA PRO A 97 14.01 -15.85 -4.04
C PRO A 97 13.81 -16.32 -2.60
N GLY A 98 12.56 -16.37 -2.18
CA GLY A 98 12.19 -16.76 -0.82
C GLY A 98 10.80 -17.37 -0.79
N VAL A 99 10.47 -17.98 0.34
CA VAL A 99 9.13 -18.52 0.60
C VAL A 99 8.29 -17.43 1.24
N GLN A 100 7.10 -17.17 0.70
CA GLN A 100 6.19 -16.21 1.31
C GLN A 100 5.67 -16.74 2.64
N VAL A 101 5.98 -16.03 3.72
CA VAL A 101 5.58 -16.37 5.09
C VAL A 101 4.59 -15.32 5.62
N SER A 102 3.40 -15.22 5.05
CA SER A 102 2.32 -14.34 5.57
C SER A 102 0.90 -14.94 5.38
N PRO A 103 -0.07 -14.62 6.26
CA PRO A 103 -1.09 -15.58 6.72
C PRO A 103 -2.36 -15.74 5.85
N THR A 104 -2.56 -15.01 4.76
CA THR A 104 -3.79 -15.14 3.97
C THR A 104 -3.52 -15.11 2.48
N SER A 105 -3.89 -16.22 1.84
CA SER A 105 -3.72 -16.64 0.43
C SER A 105 -2.28 -17.00 0.01
N ALA A 106 -2.02 -18.32 0.11
CA ALA A 106 -0.90 -19.10 -0.43
C ALA A 106 0.36 -19.26 0.45
N VAL A 107 0.19 -19.91 1.60
CA VAL A 107 1.28 -20.64 2.26
C VAL A 107 1.91 -21.60 1.23
N GLY A 108 3.21 -21.43 0.95
CA GLY A 108 3.95 -22.31 0.02
C GLY A 108 4.17 -21.77 -1.40
N CYS A 109 3.73 -20.54 -1.72
CA CYS A 109 4.16 -19.91 -2.96
C CYS A 109 5.61 -19.43 -2.85
N HIS A 110 6.45 -19.92 -3.76
CA HIS A 110 7.77 -19.35 -4.01
C HIS A 110 7.55 -17.94 -4.57
N CYS A 111 7.99 -16.91 -3.85
CA CYS A 111 8.22 -15.63 -4.48
C CYS A 111 9.38 -15.84 -5.45
N LEU A 112 9.10 -15.88 -6.75
CA LEU A 112 10.14 -15.84 -7.76
C LEU A 112 10.94 -14.56 -7.51
N GLY A 113 12.16 -14.71 -7.00
CA GLY A 113 13.02 -13.57 -6.73
C GLY A 113 13.18 -12.75 -8.01
N PHE A 114 13.05 -11.44 -7.90
CA PHE A 114 13.36 -10.57 -9.03
C PHE A 114 14.88 -10.49 -9.14
N ARG A 115 15.45 -11.08 -10.21
CA ARG A 115 16.83 -10.80 -10.58
C ARG A 115 16.93 -9.32 -10.97
N CYS A 116 17.60 -8.54 -10.12
CA CYS A 116 18.04 -7.15 -10.35
C CYS A 116 17.11 -6.32 -11.23
N LEU A 117 16.01 -5.80 -10.65
CA LEU A 117 15.28 -4.73 -11.31
C LEU A 117 16.13 -3.45 -11.18
N GLN A 118 16.71 -3.00 -12.29
CA GLN A 118 17.38 -1.71 -12.38
C GLN A 118 16.34 -0.66 -12.74
N VAL A 119 16.20 0.36 -11.91
CA VAL A 119 15.38 1.53 -12.21
C VAL A 119 16.32 2.72 -12.32
N ASP A 120 16.39 3.30 -13.51
CA ASP A 120 17.18 4.49 -13.79
C ASP A 120 16.28 5.72 -13.71
N VAL A 121 16.68 6.71 -12.90
CA VAL A 121 15.96 7.99 -12.73
C VAL A 121 16.93 9.13 -12.97
N SER A 122 16.66 9.98 -13.97
CA SER A 122 17.40 11.23 -14.17
C SER A 122 16.66 12.38 -13.50
N PHE A 123 17.38 13.18 -12.72
CA PHE A 123 16.88 14.47 -12.27
C PHE A 123 17.51 15.57 -13.11
N SER A 124 16.69 16.33 -13.80
CA SER A 124 17.12 17.64 -14.27
C SER A 124 17.29 18.55 -13.05
N PRO A 125 18.40 19.29 -12.92
CA PRO A 125 18.46 20.35 -11.94
C PRO A 125 17.37 21.35 -12.35
N LEU A 126 16.22 21.29 -11.67
CA LEU A 126 15.29 22.40 -11.65
C LEU A 126 16.13 23.60 -11.22
N LYS A 127 16.38 24.51 -12.16
CA LYS A 127 16.79 25.87 -11.83
C LYS A 127 15.70 26.38 -10.89
N VAL A 128 16.02 26.41 -9.61
CA VAL A 128 15.29 27.22 -8.63
C VAL A 128 15.52 28.65 -9.12
N LEU A 129 14.56 29.17 -9.89
CA LEU A 129 14.39 30.59 -10.16
C LEU A 129 13.55 31.19 -9.03
#